data_AF-A0A2M7P573-F1
#
_entry.id   AF-A0A2M7P573-F1
#
_cell.length_a   1.000
_cell.length_b   1.000
_cell.length_c   1.000
_cell.angle_alpha   90.00
_cell.angle_beta   90.00
_cell.angle_gamma   90.00
#
_symmetry.space_group_name_H-M   'P 1'
#
loop_
_entity.id
_entity.type
_entity.pdbx_description
1 polymer ?
#
loop_
_entity_poly.entity_id
_entity_poly.type
_entity_poly.pdbx_seq_one_letter_code
_entity_poly.pdbx_strand_id
1 'polypeptide(L)'
;MAAAAFFLAALVALGCSVGVAPVASQAAPEAVSLLAGLDCGGEAEEASATWITEEGAYRAVLQKMMARQPGGAGPAPVDFSRQGVLRIAMGYKPTAGFSLGLAGGEVTVDNGTATVRVTWNEPPAGALVPQMLTSPCLLVRLSRTGFSRVRVVDQDGRQRLLLDLE
;
A
#
# COMPACT_ATOMS: atom_id res chain seq x y z
N MET A 1 64.39 15.69 -61.34
CA MET A 1 63.40 14.67 -61.71
C MET A 1 62.71 14.19 -60.43
N ALA A 2 61.36 14.25 -60.41
CA ALA A 2 60.37 13.70 -59.43
C ALA A 2 60.52 14.14 -57.94
N ALA A 3 59.64 14.91 -57.29
CA ALA A 3 58.17 14.93 -57.13
C ALA A 3 57.61 13.94 -56.07
N ALA A 4 56.67 14.46 -55.27
CA ALA A 4 55.69 13.81 -54.36
C ALA A 4 56.14 13.48 -52.92
N ALA A 5 55.31 13.57 -51.88
CA ALA A 5 54.03 14.24 -51.59
C ALA A 5 53.68 13.90 -50.11
N PHE A 6 53.05 14.85 -49.41
CA PHE A 6 51.95 14.71 -48.43
C PHE A 6 51.84 13.47 -47.50
N PHE A 7 51.70 13.68 -46.17
CA PHE A 7 50.39 13.80 -45.50
C PHE A 7 50.53 14.02 -43.98
N LEU A 8 49.87 15.09 -43.52
CA LEU A 8 49.53 15.38 -42.12
C LEU A 8 48.56 14.31 -41.59
N ALA A 9 48.76 13.80 -40.37
CA ALA A 9 47.71 13.10 -39.63
C ALA A 9 47.81 13.42 -38.14
N ALA A 10 47.16 14.51 -37.73
CA ALA A 10 46.89 14.85 -36.35
C ALA A 10 45.73 13.98 -35.85
N LEU A 11 45.99 13.00 -34.98
CA LEU A 11 44.95 12.29 -34.24
C LEU A 11 44.59 13.10 -32.99
N VAL A 12 43.49 13.84 -33.06
CA VAL A 12 42.83 14.42 -31.88
C VAL A 12 41.85 13.38 -31.34
N ALA A 13 42.18 12.75 -30.22
CA ALA A 13 41.26 11.88 -29.51
C ALA A 13 40.26 12.73 -28.71
N LEU A 14 39.09 13.03 -29.30
CA LEU A 14 37.94 13.52 -28.54
C LEU A 14 37.31 12.35 -27.77
N GLY A 15 37.62 12.25 -26.49
CA GLY A 15 36.91 11.38 -25.56
C GLY A 15 35.58 12.02 -25.14
N CYS A 16 34.46 11.52 -25.64
CA CYS A 16 33.15 11.85 -25.09
C CYS A 16 32.92 11.03 -23.81
N SER A 17 33.16 11.64 -22.65
CA SER A 17 32.70 11.10 -21.37
C SER A 17 31.19 11.30 -21.27
N VAL A 18 30.42 10.31 -21.72
CA VAL A 18 28.97 10.25 -21.44
C VAL A 18 28.82 9.88 -19.97
N GLY A 19 28.59 10.89 -19.13
CA GLY A 19 28.21 10.68 -17.75
C GLY A 19 26.80 10.09 -17.69
N VAL A 20 26.71 8.78 -17.54
CA VAL A 20 25.45 8.12 -17.16
C VAL A 20 25.18 8.52 -15.71
N ALA A 21 24.23 9.43 -15.51
CA ALA A 21 23.75 9.74 -14.17
C ALA A 21 23.15 8.45 -13.56
N PRO A 22 23.43 8.15 -12.28
CA PRO A 22 22.77 7.03 -11.62
C PRO A 22 21.27 7.32 -11.59
N VAL A 23 20.49 6.48 -12.27
CA VAL A 23 19.04 6.45 -12.11
C VAL A 23 18.79 6.11 -10.65
N ALA A 24 18.29 7.08 -9.88
CA ALA A 24 17.86 6.85 -8.51
C ALA A 24 16.79 5.75 -8.55
N SER A 25 17.17 4.56 -8.11
CA SER A 25 16.26 3.44 -7.92
C SER A 25 15.26 3.86 -6.85
N GLN A 26 14.09 4.36 -7.27
CA GLN A 26 12.98 4.61 -6.36
C GLN A 26 12.66 3.26 -5.72
N ALA A 27 12.85 3.17 -4.39
CA ALA A 27 12.43 1.99 -3.66
C ALA A 27 10.95 1.74 -3.98
N ALA A 28 10.63 0.51 -4.36
CA ALA A 28 9.25 0.15 -4.65
C ALA A 28 8.37 0.53 -3.44
N PRO A 29 7.15 1.03 -3.66
CA PRO A 29 6.26 1.33 -2.55
C PRO A 29 6.09 0.06 -1.70
N GLU A 30 6.29 0.20 -0.39
CA GLU A 30 6.10 -0.89 0.57
C GLU A 30 4.86 -0.62 1.41
N ALA A 31 4.02 -1.64 1.55
CA ALA A 31 2.89 -1.69 2.44
C ALA A 31 3.31 -2.21 3.81
N VAL A 32 2.92 -1.50 4.87
CA VAL A 32 3.18 -1.95 6.24
C VAL A 32 1.87 -2.03 7.00
N SER A 33 1.57 -3.18 7.58
CA SER A 33 0.42 -3.36 8.47
C SER A 33 0.67 -2.60 9.76
N LEU A 34 -0.18 -1.62 10.04
CA LEU A 34 -0.13 -0.85 11.27
C LEU A 34 -0.95 -1.53 12.37
N LEU A 35 -2.18 -1.93 12.04
CA LEU A 35 -3.12 -2.53 12.99
C LEU A 35 -4.20 -3.31 12.24
N ALA A 36 -4.55 -4.48 12.76
CA ALA A 36 -5.72 -5.25 12.34
C ALA A 36 -6.63 -5.47 13.55
N GLY A 37 -7.95 -5.36 13.35
CA GLY A 37 -8.93 -5.48 14.42
C GLY A 37 -10.15 -6.29 13.99
N LEU A 38 -10.72 -7.03 14.95
CA LEU A 38 -11.98 -7.78 14.76
C LEU A 38 -13.21 -6.86 14.86
N ASP A 39 -13.10 -5.78 15.62
CA ASP A 39 -14.15 -4.77 15.75
C ASP A 39 -13.53 -3.38 15.81
N CYS A 40 -13.65 -2.66 14.70
CA CYS A 40 -13.10 -1.32 14.55
C CYS A 40 -14.14 -0.22 14.80
N GLY A 41 -15.33 -0.58 15.31
CA GLY A 41 -16.46 0.33 15.40
C GLY A 41 -16.88 0.85 14.02
N GLY A 42 -16.83 0.00 13.00
CA GLY A 42 -17.28 0.33 11.65
C GLY A 42 -18.74 0.78 11.64
N GLU A 43 -19.09 1.69 10.73
CA GLU A 43 -20.45 2.27 10.63
C GLU A 43 -21.16 1.84 9.34
N ALA A 44 -20.45 1.14 8.44
CA ALA A 44 -20.95 0.73 7.14
C ALA A 44 -21.33 -0.75 7.12
N GLU A 45 -22.42 -1.08 6.43
CA GLU A 45 -22.86 -2.45 6.17
C GLU A 45 -21.94 -3.17 5.19
N GLU A 46 -21.38 -2.42 4.23
CA GLU A 46 -20.57 -2.94 3.13
C GLU A 46 -19.06 -2.76 3.34
N ALA A 47 -18.29 -3.53 2.58
CA ALA A 47 -16.85 -3.38 2.49
C ALA A 47 -16.47 -2.01 1.92
N SER A 48 -15.46 -1.38 2.51
CA SER A 48 -15.01 -0.04 2.09
C SER A 48 -13.52 0.14 2.30
N ALA A 49 -12.94 1.04 1.51
CA ALA A 49 -11.59 1.54 1.70
C ALA A 49 -11.64 3.07 1.86
N THR A 50 -10.76 3.61 2.70
CA THR A 50 -10.60 5.05 2.88
C THR A 50 -9.12 5.38 2.93
N TRP A 51 -8.74 6.43 2.20
CA TRP A 51 -7.39 6.96 2.23
C TRP A 51 -7.29 8.10 3.23
N ILE A 52 -6.37 7.98 4.19
CA ILE A 52 -6.20 8.94 5.28
C ILE A 52 -4.83 9.60 5.13
N THR A 53 -4.84 10.90 4.85
CA THR A 53 -3.63 11.73 4.70
C THR A 53 -3.41 12.70 5.85
N GLU A 54 -4.41 12.88 6.71
CA GLU A 54 -4.37 13.80 7.83
C GLU A 54 -4.09 13.07 9.14
N GLU A 55 -3.07 13.52 9.87
CA GLU A 55 -2.65 12.89 11.13
C GLU A 55 -3.78 12.89 12.17
N GLY A 56 -4.55 13.98 12.25
CA GLY A 56 -5.68 14.09 13.17
C GLY A 56 -6.78 13.05 12.89
N ALA A 57 -7.09 12.83 11.61
CA ALA A 57 -8.07 11.81 11.20
C ALA A 57 -7.57 10.40 11.51
N TYR A 58 -6.30 10.10 11.24
CA TYR A 58 -5.69 8.83 11.60
C TYR A 58 -5.72 8.58 13.12
N ARG A 59 -5.39 9.60 13.91
CA ARG A 59 -5.41 9.51 15.38
C ARG A 59 -6.81 9.21 15.93
N ALA A 60 -7.85 9.82 15.36
CA ALA A 60 -9.23 9.56 15.73
C ALA A 60 -9.63 8.09 15.42
N VAL A 61 -9.28 7.59 14.23
CA VAL A 61 -9.50 6.18 13.86
C VAL A 61 -8.78 5.24 14.81
N LEU A 62 -7.50 5.50 15.08
CA LEU A 62 -6.68 4.67 15.95
C LEU A 62 -7.23 4.64 17.38
N GLN A 63 -7.64 5.78 17.93
CA GLN A 63 -8.26 5.86 19.25
C GLN A 63 -9.52 5.01 19.34
N LYS A 64 -10.41 5.06 18.34
CA LYS A 64 -11.63 4.25 18.28
C LYS A 64 -11.32 2.75 18.28
N MET A 65 -10.32 2.34 17.49
CA MET A 65 -9.88 0.94 17.42
C MET A 65 -9.23 0.45 18.72
N MET A 66 -8.26 1.21 19.25
CA MET A 66 -7.52 0.82 20.46
C MET A 66 -8.41 0.80 21.71
N ALA A 67 -9.48 1.62 21.77
CA ALA A 67 -10.47 1.55 22.85
C ALA A 67 -11.17 0.18 22.93
N ARG A 68 -11.19 -0.59 21.84
CA ARG A 68 -11.75 -1.95 21.78
C ARG A 68 -10.70 -3.07 21.90
N GLN A 69 -9.42 -2.70 21.95
CA GLN A 69 -8.28 -3.61 22.13
C GLN A 69 -7.33 -3.07 23.20
N PRO A 70 -7.73 -3.11 24.49
CA PRO A 70 -6.89 -2.64 25.58
C PRO A 70 -5.60 -3.48 25.70
N GLY A 71 -4.46 -2.80 25.92
CA GLY A 71 -3.17 -3.44 26.20
C GLY A 71 -2.27 -3.72 24.99
N GLY A 72 -2.70 -3.36 23.76
CA GLY A 72 -1.84 -3.43 22.58
C GLY A 72 -0.78 -2.33 22.55
N ALA A 73 0.42 -2.65 22.06
CA ALA A 73 1.39 -1.62 21.68
C ALA A 73 0.81 -0.74 20.57
N GLY A 74 1.11 0.55 20.61
CA GLY A 74 0.73 1.47 19.54
C GLY A 74 1.36 1.04 18.20
N PRO A 75 0.71 1.34 17.06
CA PRO A 75 1.25 1.03 15.75
C PRO A 75 2.54 1.82 15.47
N ALA A 76 3.30 1.37 14.47
CA ALA A 76 4.44 2.12 13.98
C ALA A 76 4.04 3.55 13.54
N PRO A 77 4.93 4.55 13.69
CA PRO A 77 4.62 5.93 13.32
C PRO A 77 4.41 6.08 11.81
N VAL A 78 3.62 7.07 11.42
CA VAL A 78 3.34 7.41 10.01
C VAL A 78 3.89 8.81 9.74
N ASP A 79 4.70 8.96 8.70
CA ASP A 79 5.16 10.26 8.23
C ASP A 79 4.19 10.78 7.15
N PHE A 80 3.18 11.56 7.57
CA PHE A 80 2.11 12.04 6.68
C PHE A 80 2.59 12.97 5.54
N SER A 81 3.82 13.48 5.62
CA SER A 81 4.42 14.24 4.52
C SER A 81 4.77 13.37 3.30
N ARG A 82 4.99 12.07 3.52
CA ARG A 82 5.40 11.10 2.49
C ARG A 82 4.48 9.89 2.38
N GLN A 83 3.69 9.63 3.41
CA GLN A 83 2.91 8.41 3.59
C GLN A 83 1.44 8.73 3.87
N GLY A 84 0.56 7.82 3.47
CA GLY A 84 -0.83 7.83 3.89
C GLY A 84 -1.19 6.49 4.51
N VAL A 85 -2.38 6.44 5.08
CA VAL A 85 -2.94 5.22 5.68
C VAL A 85 -4.17 4.80 4.89
N LEU A 86 -4.10 3.62 4.31
CA LEU A 86 -5.25 2.94 3.74
C LEU A 86 -5.97 2.18 4.86
N ARG A 87 -7.19 2.61 5.17
CA ARG A 87 -8.10 1.85 6.02
C ARG A 87 -8.95 0.95 5.14
N ILE A 88 -8.91 -0.35 5.38
CA ILE A 88 -9.76 -1.35 4.71
C ILE A 88 -10.72 -1.91 5.75
N ALA A 89 -12.01 -1.90 5.46
CA ALA A 89 -13.04 -2.46 6.33
C ALA A 89 -13.90 -3.46 5.55
N MET A 90 -14.30 -4.56 6.20
CA MET A 90 -15.21 -5.55 5.59
C MET A 90 -16.68 -5.14 5.72
N GLY A 91 -16.99 -4.07 6.44
CA GLY A 91 -18.35 -3.74 6.91
C GLY A 91 -18.78 -4.63 8.08
N TYR A 92 -20.04 -4.50 8.51
CA TYR A 92 -20.60 -5.35 9.56
C TYR A 92 -20.64 -6.83 9.14
N LYS A 93 -20.34 -7.73 10.09
CA LYS A 93 -20.41 -9.17 9.90
C LYS A 93 -21.19 -9.82 11.05
N PRO A 94 -22.20 -10.65 10.76
CA PRO A 94 -23.11 -11.16 11.78
C PRO A 94 -22.50 -12.27 12.65
N THR A 95 -21.34 -12.81 12.25
CA THR A 95 -20.66 -13.90 12.95
C THR A 95 -19.19 -13.58 13.14
N ALA A 96 -18.54 -14.34 14.03
CA ALA A 96 -17.09 -14.36 14.12
C ALA A 96 -16.45 -15.09 12.92
N GLY A 97 -15.11 -15.06 12.84
CA GLY A 97 -14.30 -15.78 11.85
C GLY A 97 -13.95 -14.97 10.60
N PHE A 98 -14.54 -13.79 10.42
CA PHE A 98 -14.10 -12.81 9.43
C PHE A 98 -12.85 -12.07 9.91
N SER A 99 -11.85 -11.89 9.05
CA SER A 99 -10.66 -11.10 9.38
C SER A 99 -9.97 -10.54 8.15
N LEU A 100 -9.20 -9.47 8.36
CA LEU A 100 -8.31 -8.87 7.38
C LEU A 100 -6.86 -8.92 7.88
N GLY A 101 -5.94 -9.13 6.95
CA GLY A 101 -4.50 -9.02 7.20
C GLY A 101 -3.78 -8.52 5.95
N LEU A 102 -2.58 -7.97 6.11
CA LEU A 102 -1.75 -7.61 4.97
C LEU A 102 -1.06 -8.87 4.43
N ALA A 103 -1.18 -9.14 3.13
CA ALA A 103 -0.54 -10.28 2.47
C ALA A 103 0.78 -9.87 1.81
N GLY A 104 1.81 -9.71 2.65
CA GLY A 104 3.15 -9.24 2.24
C GLY A 104 3.25 -7.72 2.10
N GLY A 105 4.49 -7.21 2.01
CA GLY A 105 4.77 -5.76 1.94
C GLY A 105 4.89 -5.19 0.53
N GLU A 106 4.97 -6.03 -0.50
CA GLU A 106 5.20 -5.57 -1.87
C GLU A 106 3.96 -4.89 -2.46
N VAL A 107 4.12 -3.64 -2.92
CA VAL A 107 3.09 -2.94 -3.69
C VAL A 107 3.55 -2.86 -5.14
N THR A 108 2.70 -3.34 -6.03
CA THR A 108 2.91 -3.17 -7.48
C THR A 108 2.13 -1.95 -7.95
N VAL A 109 2.77 -1.11 -8.76
CA VAL A 109 2.13 0.06 -9.35
C VAL A 109 2.07 -0.14 -10.86
N ASP A 110 0.86 -0.14 -11.39
CA ASP A 110 0.61 -0.22 -12.83
C ASP A 110 -0.45 0.82 -13.23
N ASN A 111 -0.21 1.58 -14.29
CA ASN A 111 -1.13 2.60 -14.81
C ASN A 111 -1.72 3.52 -13.71
N GLY A 112 -0.85 4.01 -12.83
CA GLY A 112 -1.21 4.89 -11.71
C GLY A 112 -2.03 4.21 -10.60
N THR A 113 -2.08 2.88 -10.57
CA THR A 113 -2.83 2.09 -9.58
C THR A 113 -1.87 1.27 -8.73
N ALA A 114 -1.82 1.55 -7.43
CA ALA A 114 -1.14 0.69 -6.46
C ALA A 114 -2.01 -0.52 -6.12
N THR A 115 -1.46 -1.72 -6.24
CA THR A 115 -2.12 -2.96 -5.83
C THR A 115 -1.61 -3.40 -4.47
N VAL A 116 -2.52 -3.42 -3.49
CA VAL A 116 -2.26 -3.90 -2.13
C VAL A 116 -2.92 -5.26 -1.97
N ARG A 117 -2.11 -6.28 -1.66
CA ARG A 117 -2.61 -7.64 -1.41
C ARG A 117 -2.97 -7.79 0.07
N VAL A 118 -4.15 -8.34 0.33
CA VAL A 118 -4.61 -8.63 1.69
C VAL A 118 -5.05 -10.07 1.81
N THR A 119 -4.95 -10.61 3.02
CA THR A 119 -5.68 -11.80 3.40
C THR A 119 -7.10 -11.36 3.73
N TRP A 120 -8.08 -11.88 3.00
CA TRP A 120 -9.51 -11.61 3.17
C TRP A 120 -10.21 -12.90 3.61
N ASN A 121 -10.24 -13.13 4.92
CA ASN A 121 -10.77 -14.37 5.47
C ASN A 121 -12.28 -14.28 5.68
N GLU A 122 -13.00 -15.24 5.10
CA GLU A 122 -14.42 -15.44 5.32
C GLU A 122 -14.63 -16.88 5.82
N PRO A 123 -15.47 -17.11 6.83
CA PRO A 123 -15.83 -18.46 7.24
C PRO A 123 -16.40 -19.23 6.06
N PRO A 124 -16.04 -20.51 5.87
CA PRO A 124 -16.66 -21.35 4.85
C PRO A 124 -18.18 -21.42 5.02
N ALA A 125 -18.89 -21.61 3.91
CA ALA A 125 -20.33 -21.82 3.95
C ALA A 125 -20.68 -23.03 4.85
N GLY A 126 -21.60 -22.84 5.79
CA GLY A 126 -22.01 -23.87 6.75
C GLY A 126 -21.06 -24.10 7.93
N ALA A 127 -20.00 -23.30 8.08
CA ALA A 127 -19.14 -23.36 9.26
C ALA A 127 -19.92 -23.05 10.54
N LEU A 128 -19.66 -23.82 11.60
CA LEU A 128 -20.17 -23.52 12.94
C LEU A 128 -19.34 -22.40 13.54
N VAL A 129 -19.90 -21.20 13.56
CA VAL A 129 -19.26 -19.98 14.09
C VAL A 129 -20.12 -19.30 15.15
N PRO A 130 -19.50 -18.66 16.16
CA PRO A 130 -20.23 -17.84 17.11
C PRO A 130 -21.02 -16.72 16.42
N GLN A 131 -22.25 -16.49 16.90
CA GLN A 131 -23.08 -15.37 16.50
C GLN A 131 -22.64 -14.14 17.28
N MET A 132 -21.92 -13.23 16.62
CA MET A 132 -21.39 -12.02 17.21
C MET A 132 -21.21 -11.00 16.10
N LEU A 133 -21.84 -9.83 16.27
CA LEU A 133 -21.67 -8.72 15.35
C LEU A 133 -20.23 -8.21 15.46
N THR A 134 -19.49 -8.24 14.34
CA THR A 134 -18.11 -7.78 14.22
C THR A 134 -17.99 -6.72 13.13
N SER A 135 -16.90 -5.95 13.14
CA SER A 135 -16.59 -4.98 12.08
C SER A 135 -15.09 -5.04 11.72
N PRO A 136 -14.63 -6.11 11.07
CA PRO A 136 -13.20 -6.32 10.85
C PRO A 136 -12.58 -5.24 9.96
N CYS A 137 -11.40 -4.78 10.33
CA CYS A 137 -10.66 -3.78 9.55
C CYS A 137 -9.14 -3.96 9.65
N LEU A 138 -8.44 -3.29 8.73
CA LEU A 138 -6.99 -3.25 8.61
C LEU A 138 -6.54 -1.82 8.29
N LEU A 139 -5.51 -1.35 8.99
CA LEU A 139 -4.79 -0.11 8.68
C LEU A 139 -3.46 -0.45 8.03
N VAL A 140 -3.24 0.04 6.81
CA VAL A 140 -2.02 -0.18 6.03
C VAL A 140 -1.36 1.16 5.73
N ARG A 141 -0.09 1.31 6.09
CA ARG A 141 0.73 2.46 5.70
C ARG A 141 1.29 2.25 4.29
N LEU A 142 1.21 3.27 3.44
CA LEU A 142 1.73 3.25 2.06
C LEU A 142 2.42 4.58 1.74
N SER A 143 3.40 4.56 0.82
CA SER A 143 3.92 5.80 0.20
C SER A 143 2.79 6.55 -0.51
N ARG A 144 2.83 7.89 -0.56
CA ARG A 144 1.84 8.70 -1.30
C ARG A 144 2.20 8.92 -2.78
N THR A 145 3.37 8.45 -3.23
CA THR A 145 3.89 8.77 -4.57
C THR A 145 3.73 7.61 -5.56
N GLY A 146 3.54 7.96 -6.84
CA GLY A 146 3.54 7.00 -7.95
C GLY A 146 2.16 6.44 -8.33
N PHE A 147 1.09 6.76 -7.60
CA PHE A 147 -0.25 6.29 -7.90
C PHE A 147 -1.32 7.30 -7.46
N SER A 148 -2.46 7.27 -8.13
CA SER A 148 -3.67 8.03 -7.79
C SER A 148 -4.86 7.11 -7.47
N ARG A 149 -4.64 5.79 -7.53
CA ARG A 149 -5.64 4.77 -7.21
C ARG A 149 -5.04 3.66 -6.38
N VAL A 150 -5.86 3.05 -5.54
CA VAL A 150 -5.51 1.84 -4.80
C VAL A 150 -6.49 0.73 -5.13
N ARG A 151 -5.96 -0.40 -5.59
CA ARG A 151 -6.68 -1.65 -5.76
C ARG A 151 -6.36 -2.57 -4.59
N VAL A 152 -7.37 -3.04 -3.90
CA VAL A 152 -7.24 -4.08 -2.87
C VAL A 152 -7.62 -5.43 -3.50
N VAL A 153 -6.70 -6.39 -3.46
CA VAL A 153 -6.92 -7.75 -3.95
C VAL A 153 -6.75 -8.77 -2.82
N ASP A 154 -7.58 -9.80 -2.82
CA ASP A 154 -7.47 -10.90 -1.85
C ASP A 154 -6.38 -11.91 -2.23
N GLN A 155 -6.18 -12.92 -1.38
CA GLN A 155 -5.20 -14.00 -1.57
C GLN A 155 -5.45 -14.84 -2.84
N ASP A 156 -6.66 -14.82 -3.39
CA ASP A 156 -7.04 -15.54 -4.60
C ASP A 156 -6.93 -14.65 -5.86
N GLY A 157 -6.41 -13.42 -5.70
CA GLY A 157 -6.23 -12.45 -6.77
C GLY A 157 -7.51 -11.70 -7.16
N ARG A 158 -8.61 -11.88 -6.43
CA ARG A 158 -9.87 -11.19 -6.71
C ARG A 158 -9.83 -9.78 -6.15
N GLN A 159 -10.22 -8.81 -6.98
CA GLN A 159 -10.39 -7.43 -6.54
C GLN A 159 -11.56 -7.33 -5.55
N ARG A 160 -11.27 -6.81 -4.35
CA ARG A 160 -12.28 -6.57 -3.30
C ARG A 160 -12.74 -5.12 -3.31
N LEU A 161 -11.81 -4.20 -3.52
CA LEU A 161 -12.06 -2.76 -3.50
C LEU A 161 -11.18 -2.05 -4.52
N LEU A 162 -11.69 -0.93 -5.03
CA LEU A 162 -10.95 0.04 -5.83
C LEU A 162 -11.28 1.42 -5.28
N LEU A 163 -10.26 2.22 -5.01
CA LEU A 163 -10.37 3.55 -4.44
C LEU A 163 -9.58 4.54 -5.30
N ASP A 164 -10.22 5.65 -5.65
CA ASP A 164 -9.56 6.82 -6.22
C ASP A 164 -9.06 7.73 -5.09
N LEU A 165 -7.83 8.24 -5.22
CA LEU A 165 -7.18 9.11 -4.26
C LEU A 165 -7.30 10.55 -4.76
N GLU A 166 -8.37 11.22 -4.38
CA GLU A 166 -8.55 12.67 -4.63
C GLU A 166 -7.65 13.51 -3.73
#